data_AF-A0AAW4XWN4-F1
#
_entry.id   AF-A0AAW4XWN4-F1
#
_cell.length_a   1.000
_cell.length_b   1.000
_cell.length_c   1.000
_cell.angle_alpha   90.00
_cell.angle_beta   90.00
_cell.angle_gamma   90.00
#
_symmetry.space_group_name_H-M   'P 1'
#
loop_
_entity.id
_entity.type
_entity.pdbx_description
1 polymer ?
#
loop_
_entity_poly.entity_id
_entity_poly.type
_entity_poly.pdbx_seq_one_letter_code
_entity_poly.pdbx_strand_id
1 'polypeptide(L)'
;MFMPSHTQASYSRGISLLESMVAIVVLVLGVLSMLAMQMHTLADTQTSTRRVQAIRLIEDLGERIRANPHAWDQLERYVSDWQDAAGSSIAASCTARPCSAAELAEHELTQWRLQVKRSLPLGQSRIFLAPGENQAANRRQLGVMIRWRESTHASPDSTSQAQYRNQVDTTRSVGEGPSTNAVEERGGEVVCQDDDGDLRYTCHLQYLALNARCTAERMGGAVHYHCGGA
;
A
#
# COMPACT_ATOMS: atom_id res chain seq x y z
N MET A 1 34.74 -42.11 -75.32
CA MET A 1 34.66 -41.02 -74.33
C MET A 1 33.78 -41.51 -73.19
N PHE A 2 34.39 -42.03 -72.12
CA PHE A 2 33.69 -42.57 -70.95
C PHE A 2 33.77 -41.52 -69.83
N MET A 3 32.62 -41.02 -69.36
CA MET A 3 32.53 -40.25 -68.12
C MET A 3 32.21 -41.21 -66.98
N PRO A 4 33.00 -41.27 -65.91
CA PRO A 4 32.57 -41.95 -64.69
C PRO A 4 31.62 -41.02 -63.93
N SER A 5 30.40 -41.48 -63.71
CA SER A 5 29.47 -40.88 -62.76
C SER A 5 29.85 -41.36 -61.36
N HIS A 6 30.34 -40.45 -60.51
CA HIS A 6 30.48 -40.73 -59.09
C HIS A 6 29.08 -40.73 -58.45
N THR A 7 28.57 -41.91 -58.13
CA THR A 7 27.43 -42.06 -57.22
C THR A 7 27.88 -41.65 -55.82
N GLN A 8 27.49 -40.45 -55.39
CA GLN A 8 27.59 -40.08 -53.98
C GLN A 8 26.60 -40.94 -53.18
N ALA A 9 27.12 -41.84 -52.36
CA ALA A 9 26.32 -42.56 -51.37
C ALA A 9 25.89 -41.58 -50.28
N SER A 10 24.61 -41.18 -50.29
CA SER A 10 24.02 -40.45 -49.18
C SER A 10 23.81 -41.42 -48.01
N TYR A 11 24.63 -41.27 -46.96
CA TYR A 11 24.33 -41.88 -45.67
C TYR A 11 23.08 -41.20 -45.11
N SER A 12 21.92 -41.83 -45.27
CA SER A 12 20.72 -41.48 -44.53
C SER A 12 20.96 -41.81 -43.05
N ARG A 13 21.37 -40.80 -42.29
CA ARG A 13 21.47 -40.90 -40.83
C ARG A 13 20.05 -40.88 -40.29
N GLY A 14 19.57 -42.02 -39.76
CA GLY A 14 18.34 -42.15 -38.98
C GLY A 14 18.34 -41.39 -37.64
N ILE A 15 19.08 -40.28 -37.57
CA ILE A 15 19.27 -39.42 -36.39
C ILE A 15 18.21 -38.30 -36.34
N SER A 16 17.49 -38.02 -37.45
CA SER A 16 16.51 -36.92 -37.51
C SER A 16 15.32 -37.08 -36.55
N LEU A 17 14.94 -38.33 -36.21
CA LEU A 17 13.83 -38.59 -35.30
C LEU A 17 14.23 -38.29 -33.85
N LEU A 18 15.44 -38.67 -33.44
CA LEU A 18 15.98 -38.32 -32.13
C LEU A 18 16.22 -36.81 -32.01
N GLU A 19 16.73 -36.17 -33.06
CA GLU A 19 16.91 -34.71 -33.11
C GLU A 19 15.58 -33.97 -32.94
N SER A 20 14.52 -34.40 -33.62
CA SER A 20 13.19 -33.82 -33.48
C SER A 20 12.61 -34.04 -32.08
N MET A 21 12.78 -35.22 -31.47
CA MET A 21 12.32 -35.47 -30.10
C MET A 21 13.06 -34.60 -29.09
N VAL A 22 14.39 -34.47 -29.20
CA VAL A 22 15.18 -33.59 -28.34
C VAL A 22 14.78 -32.13 -28.54
N ALA A 23 14.57 -31.68 -29.78
CA ALA A 23 14.12 -30.31 -30.07
C ALA A 23 12.76 -30.00 -29.42
N ILE A 24 11.80 -30.92 -29.48
CA ILE A 24 10.50 -30.76 -28.82
C ILE A 24 10.66 -30.71 -27.29
N VAL A 25 11.51 -31.57 -26.70
CA VAL A 25 11.77 -31.55 -25.25
C VAL A 25 12.36 -30.20 -24.82
N VAL A 26 13.38 -29.71 -25.53
CA VAL A 26 13.99 -28.40 -25.24
C VAL A 26 12.98 -27.27 -25.40
N LEU A 27 12.13 -27.31 -26.44
CA LEU A 27 11.07 -26.33 -26.65
C LEU A 27 10.07 -26.32 -25.48
N VAL A 28 9.61 -27.49 -25.05
CA VAL A 28 8.67 -27.61 -23.93
C VAL A 28 9.29 -27.08 -22.64
N LEU A 29 10.55 -27.41 -22.34
CA LEU A 29 11.27 -26.87 -21.18
C LEU A 29 11.42 -25.34 -21.26
N GLY A 30 11.68 -24.80 -22.44
CA GLY A 30 11.75 -23.36 -22.68
C GLY A 30 10.42 -22.65 -22.39
N VAL A 31 9.31 -23.19 -22.91
CA VAL A 31 7.97 -22.63 -22.67
C VAL A 31 7.57 -22.73 -21.20
N LEU A 32 7.83 -23.86 -20.54
CA LEU A 32 7.55 -24.03 -19.11
C LEU A 32 8.33 -23.03 -18.24
N SER A 33 9.61 -22.79 -18.59
CA SER A 33 10.44 -21.79 -17.91
C SER A 33 9.89 -20.37 -18.07
N MET A 34 9.41 -20.02 -19.27
CA MET A 34 8.79 -18.71 -19.53
C MET A 34 7.49 -18.54 -18.74
N LEU A 35 6.64 -19.56 -18.68
CA LEU A 35 5.40 -19.54 -17.92
C LEU A 35 5.65 -19.35 -16.42
N ALA A 36 6.66 -20.03 -15.87
CA ALA A 36 7.07 -19.86 -14.47
C ALA A 36 7.44 -18.40 -14.17
N MET A 37 8.24 -17.77 -15.04
CA MET A 37 8.59 -16.36 -14.91
C MET A 37 7.38 -15.43 -15.02
N GLN A 38 6.46 -15.70 -15.96
CA GLN A 38 5.24 -14.89 -16.12
C GLN A 38 4.36 -14.94 -14.87
N MET A 39 4.24 -16.10 -14.22
CA MET A 39 3.49 -16.23 -12.96
C MET A 39 4.14 -15.44 -11.82
N HIS A 40 5.47 -15.48 -11.71
CA HIS A 40 6.19 -14.70 -10.71
C HIS A 40 5.99 -13.19 -10.91
N THR A 41 6.20 -12.71 -12.15
CA THR A 41 5.99 -11.30 -12.50
C THR A 41 4.56 -10.84 -12.21
N LEU A 42 3.56 -11.69 -12.46
CA LEU A 42 2.16 -11.37 -12.14
C LEU A 42 1.95 -11.19 -10.64
N ALA A 43 2.51 -12.08 -9.81
CA ALA A 43 2.43 -11.98 -8.36
C ALA A 43 3.08 -10.66 -7.88
N ASP A 44 4.28 -10.35 -8.35
CA ASP A 44 4.99 -9.09 -8.00
C ASP A 44 4.21 -7.84 -8.45
N THR A 45 3.58 -7.90 -9.62
CA THR A 45 2.76 -6.79 -10.13
C THR A 45 1.55 -6.55 -9.21
N GLN A 46 0.94 -7.62 -8.69
CA GLN A 46 -0.18 -7.48 -7.75
C GLN A 46 0.24 -6.82 -6.43
N THR A 47 1.43 -7.09 -5.91
CA THR A 47 1.92 -6.47 -4.67
C THR A 47 2.16 -4.96 -4.88
N SER A 48 2.83 -4.60 -5.98
CA SER A 48 3.12 -3.21 -6.36
C SER A 48 1.84 -2.40 -6.59
N THR A 49 0.87 -2.96 -7.31
CA THR A 49 -0.43 -2.30 -7.57
C THR A 49 -1.20 -1.98 -6.29
N ARG A 50 -1.22 -2.89 -5.30
CA ARG A 50 -1.85 -2.64 -3.99
C ARG A 50 -1.18 -1.50 -3.24
N ARG A 51 0.16 -1.40 -3.28
CA ARG A 51 0.89 -0.28 -2.66
C ARG A 51 0.56 1.05 -3.33
N VAL A 52 0.47 1.08 -4.66
CA VAL A 52 0.04 2.28 -5.40
C VAL A 52 -1.40 2.66 -5.07
N GLN A 53 -2.30 1.69 -4.91
CA GLN A 53 -3.66 1.96 -4.45
C GLN A 53 -3.68 2.58 -3.05
N ALA A 54 -2.88 2.07 -2.11
CA ALA A 54 -2.77 2.64 -0.78
C ALA A 54 -2.27 4.10 -0.82
N ILE A 55 -1.23 4.41 -1.59
CA ILE A 55 -0.73 5.79 -1.76
C ILE A 55 -1.84 6.72 -2.27
N ARG A 56 -2.53 6.32 -3.35
CA ARG A 56 -3.63 7.12 -3.92
C ARG A 56 -4.78 7.35 -2.94
N LEU A 57 -5.09 6.37 -2.09
CA LEU A 57 -6.10 6.52 -1.05
C LEU A 57 -5.65 7.52 0.02
N ILE A 58 -4.38 7.52 0.41
CA ILE A 58 -3.86 8.50 1.37
C ILE A 58 -3.87 9.92 0.77
N GLU A 59 -3.49 10.06 -0.50
CA GLU A 59 -3.56 11.32 -1.23
C GLU A 59 -5.01 11.83 -1.35
N ASP A 60 -5.97 10.95 -1.67
CA ASP A 60 -7.41 11.28 -1.71
C ASP A 60 -7.90 11.83 -0.36
N LEU A 61 -7.48 11.24 0.76
CA LEU A 61 -7.81 11.78 2.09
C LEU A 61 -7.21 13.17 2.31
N GLY A 62 -5.96 13.37 1.90
CA GLY A 62 -5.29 14.67 1.98
C GLY A 62 -6.03 15.75 1.19
N GLU A 63 -6.56 15.40 0.02
CA GLU A 63 -7.33 16.32 -0.81
C GLU A 63 -8.68 16.66 -0.20
N ARG A 64 -9.38 15.68 0.41
CA ARG A 64 -10.63 15.91 1.14
C ARG A 64 -10.44 16.85 2.33
N ILE A 65 -9.40 16.60 3.14
CA ILE A 65 -9.05 17.45 4.28
C ILE A 65 -8.72 18.87 3.80
N ARG A 66 -7.99 19.02 2.70
CA ARG A 66 -7.66 20.34 2.13
C ARG A 66 -8.86 21.06 1.51
N ALA A 67 -9.83 20.32 0.98
CA ALA A 67 -11.04 20.87 0.38
C ALA A 67 -12.07 21.35 1.41
N ASN A 68 -12.02 20.84 2.64
CA ASN A 68 -12.92 21.23 3.72
C ASN A 68 -12.36 22.44 4.50
N PRO A 69 -12.98 23.64 4.40
CA PRO A 69 -12.47 24.86 5.02
C PRO A 69 -12.32 24.79 6.54
N HIS A 70 -13.11 23.93 7.18
CA HIS A 70 -13.12 23.76 8.63
C HIS A 70 -12.36 22.52 9.10
N ALA A 71 -11.71 21.77 8.21
CA ALA A 71 -11.02 20.53 8.57
C ALA A 71 -9.91 20.74 9.62
N TRP A 72 -9.30 21.92 9.63
CA TRP A 72 -8.30 22.34 10.60
C TRP A 72 -8.82 22.31 12.04
N ASP A 73 -10.00 22.86 12.27
CA ASP A 73 -10.66 22.85 13.58
C ASP A 73 -11.17 21.45 13.95
N GLN A 74 -11.24 20.55 12.96
CA GLN A 74 -11.77 19.19 13.10
C GLN A 74 -10.69 18.11 13.02
N LEU A 75 -9.40 18.46 13.08
CA LEU A 75 -8.31 17.51 12.82
C LEU A 75 -8.35 16.29 13.74
N GLU A 76 -8.75 16.49 15.00
CA GLU A 76 -8.89 15.42 15.99
C GLU A 76 -9.99 14.41 15.64
N ARG A 77 -11.00 14.79 14.83
CA ARG A 77 -12.02 13.87 14.34
C ARG A 77 -11.53 12.94 13.25
N TYR A 78 -10.46 13.31 12.54
CA TYR A 78 -9.83 12.43 11.56
C TYR A 78 -8.93 11.38 12.23
N VAL A 79 -8.45 11.64 13.46
CA VAL A 79 -7.62 10.71 14.23
C VAL A 79 -8.43 9.46 14.58
N SER A 80 -7.89 8.30 14.23
CA SER A 80 -8.55 7.03 14.45
C SER A 80 -7.54 5.90 14.52
N ASP A 81 -7.81 4.92 15.38
CA ASP A 81 -7.00 3.70 15.46
C ASP A 81 -7.36 2.69 14.36
N TRP A 82 -6.63 1.57 14.34
CA TRP A 82 -6.91 0.44 13.46
C TRP A 82 -8.36 0.00 13.58
N GLN A 83 -9.12 0.21 12.52
CA GLN A 83 -10.52 -0.16 12.50
C GLN A 83 -10.94 -0.66 11.13
N ASP A 84 -11.68 -1.77 11.11
CA ASP A 84 -12.43 -2.19 9.94
C ASP A 84 -13.58 -1.21 9.68
N ALA A 85 -13.81 -0.85 8.42
CA ALA A 85 -14.92 0.04 8.04
C ALA A 85 -16.33 -0.51 8.40
N ALA A 86 -16.43 -1.75 8.92
CA ALA A 86 -17.67 -2.36 9.39
C ALA A 86 -18.20 -1.75 10.71
N GLY A 87 -17.33 -1.12 11.52
CA GLY A 87 -17.73 -0.39 12.73
C GLY A 87 -18.15 1.07 12.46
N SER A 88 -17.95 1.57 11.24
CA SER A 88 -18.36 2.93 10.87
C SER A 88 -19.85 2.92 10.61
N SER A 89 -20.66 3.20 11.64
CA SER A 89 -22.06 3.57 11.45
C SER A 89 -22.11 4.64 10.36
N ILE A 90 -22.99 4.49 9.37
CA ILE A 90 -23.15 5.47 8.28
C ILE A 90 -23.38 6.83 8.95
N ALA A 91 -22.34 7.66 9.00
CA ALA A 91 -22.45 9.03 9.47
C ALA A 91 -23.57 9.69 8.67
N ALA A 92 -24.43 10.45 9.35
CA ALA A 92 -25.60 11.10 8.77
C ALA A 92 -25.26 11.66 7.38
N SER A 93 -26.06 11.32 6.37
CA SER A 93 -25.74 11.65 4.99
C SER A 93 -25.76 13.17 4.80
N CYS A 94 -24.57 13.78 4.75
CA CYS A 94 -24.41 15.22 4.49
C CYS A 94 -24.83 15.63 3.07
N THR A 95 -25.26 14.66 2.25
CA THR A 95 -25.87 14.88 0.94
C THR A 95 -27.36 15.23 1.00
N ALA A 96 -28.07 14.78 2.05
CA ALA A 96 -29.52 14.94 2.18
C ALA A 96 -29.92 16.11 3.12
N ARG A 97 -28.99 16.57 3.96
CA ARG A 97 -29.18 17.67 4.91
C ARG A 97 -27.87 18.43 5.08
N PRO A 98 -27.90 19.76 5.30
CA PRO A 98 -26.72 20.49 5.74
C PRO A 98 -26.11 19.86 6.99
N CYS A 99 -24.80 19.63 6.95
CA CYS A 99 -24.00 19.14 8.06
C CYS A 99 -23.20 20.27 8.69
N SER A 100 -23.00 20.18 10.00
CA SER A 100 -21.94 20.92 10.68
C SER A 100 -20.55 20.48 10.18
N ALA A 101 -19.53 21.30 10.39
CA ALA A 101 -18.14 20.95 10.05
C ALA A 101 -17.69 19.62 10.68
N ALA A 102 -18.18 19.35 11.89
CA ALA A 102 -18.02 18.11 12.63
C ALA A 102 -18.59 16.90 11.89
N GLU A 103 -19.89 16.95 11.58
CA GLU A 103 -20.61 15.87 10.89
C GLU A 103 -20.03 15.64 9.49
N LEU A 104 -19.60 16.70 8.80
CA LEU A 104 -18.97 16.59 7.49
C LEU A 104 -17.64 15.82 7.55
N ALA A 105 -16.76 16.15 8.52
CA ALA A 105 -15.48 15.45 8.68
C ALA A 105 -15.68 13.95 8.97
N GLU A 106 -16.63 13.59 9.84
CA GLU A 106 -16.98 12.21 10.15
C GLU A 106 -17.58 11.47 8.95
N HIS A 107 -18.40 12.16 8.14
CA HIS A 107 -18.96 11.62 6.91
C HIS A 107 -17.89 11.35 5.86
N GLU A 108 -16.99 12.31 5.60
CA GLU A 108 -15.87 12.17 4.67
C GLU A 108 -14.94 11.03 5.08
N LEU A 109 -14.59 10.95 6.36
CA LEU A 109 -13.77 9.88 6.91
C LEU A 109 -14.43 8.51 6.71
N THR A 110 -15.74 8.42 6.96
CA THR A 110 -16.50 7.18 6.75
C THR A 110 -16.52 6.76 5.28
N GLN A 111 -16.76 7.70 4.35
CA GLN A 111 -16.74 7.41 2.92
C GLN A 111 -15.36 6.96 2.44
N TRP A 112 -14.31 7.65 2.89
CA TRP A 112 -12.93 7.28 2.59
C TRP A 112 -12.58 5.88 3.11
N ARG A 113 -12.96 5.54 4.33
CA ARG A 113 -12.72 4.19 4.90
C ARG A 113 -13.46 3.09 4.14
N LEU A 114 -14.68 3.36 3.68
CA LEU A 114 -15.39 2.43 2.79
C LEU A 114 -14.64 2.24 1.46
N GLN A 115 -14.03 3.30 0.93
CA GLN A 115 -13.19 3.21 -0.26
C GLN A 115 -11.94 2.37 0.00
N VAL A 116 -11.24 2.57 1.12
CA VAL A 116 -10.09 1.74 1.54
C VAL A 116 -10.48 0.26 1.57
N LYS A 117 -11.60 -0.08 2.23
CA LYS A 117 -12.10 -1.46 2.32
C LYS A 117 -12.46 -2.08 0.97
N ARG A 118 -12.99 -1.28 0.03
CA ARG A 118 -13.36 -1.75 -1.32
C ARG A 118 -12.16 -1.90 -2.24
N SER A 119 -11.13 -1.07 -2.05
CA SER A 119 -9.94 -1.04 -2.88
C SER A 119 -8.88 -2.05 -2.46
N LEU A 120 -8.80 -2.39 -1.17
CA LEU A 120 -7.76 -3.27 -0.63
C LEU A 120 -8.34 -4.49 0.11
N PRO A 121 -7.73 -5.67 -0.05
CA PRO A 121 -8.16 -6.89 0.63
C PRO A 121 -7.95 -6.77 2.15
N LEU A 122 -9.05 -6.81 2.91
CA LEU A 122 -9.05 -6.56 4.37
C LEU A 122 -8.33 -5.24 4.71
N GLY A 123 -8.55 -4.22 3.88
CA GLY A 123 -7.96 -2.90 4.04
C GLY A 123 -8.44 -2.22 5.33
N GLN A 124 -7.48 -1.82 6.15
CA GLN A 124 -7.70 -1.03 7.37
C GLN A 124 -6.82 0.22 7.34
N SER A 125 -7.25 1.24 8.08
CA SER A 125 -6.53 2.51 8.17
C SER A 125 -6.37 2.92 9.62
N ARG A 126 -5.27 3.61 9.91
CA ARG A 126 -5.00 4.32 11.16
C ARG A 126 -4.51 5.71 10.84
N ILE A 127 -5.07 6.70 11.52
CA ILE A 127 -4.74 8.12 11.35
C ILE A 127 -4.33 8.66 12.71
N PHE A 128 -3.18 9.32 12.77
CA PHE A 128 -2.61 9.80 14.02
C PHE A 128 -1.96 11.16 13.84
N LEU A 129 -1.86 11.90 14.94
CA LEU A 129 -1.13 13.17 14.95
C LEU A 129 0.37 12.89 14.88
N ALA A 130 1.09 13.66 14.06
CA ALA A 130 2.54 13.47 13.94
C ALA A 130 3.22 13.67 15.32
N PRO A 131 4.13 12.76 15.76
CA PRO A 131 4.75 12.83 17.09
C PRO A 131 5.54 14.13 17.37
N GLY A 132 5.92 14.87 16.32
CA GLY A 132 6.60 16.17 16.44
C GLY A 132 5.66 17.38 16.61
N GLU A 133 4.34 17.18 16.53
CA GLU A 133 3.32 18.25 16.50
C GLU A 133 2.55 18.33 17.84
N ASN A 134 3.28 18.63 18.92
CA ASN A 134 2.76 18.63 20.30
C ASN A 134 1.88 19.84 20.66
N GLN A 135 1.85 20.87 19.81
CA GLN A 135 1.03 22.07 20.03
C GLN A 135 -0.24 22.00 19.16
N ALA A 136 -1.40 21.87 19.80
CA ALA A 136 -2.69 21.78 19.11
C ALA A 136 -2.95 22.93 18.12
N ALA A 137 -2.47 24.14 18.44
CA ALA A 137 -2.63 25.34 17.62
C ALA A 137 -1.71 25.41 16.38
N ASN A 138 -0.74 24.51 16.21
CA ASN A 138 0.26 24.59 15.14
C ASN A 138 0.53 23.24 14.45
N ARG A 139 -0.42 22.30 14.51
CA ARG A 139 -0.24 20.96 13.93
C ARG A 139 -0.20 21.05 12.40
N ARG A 140 0.97 20.83 11.77
CA ARG A 140 1.12 20.94 10.30
C ARG A 140 1.10 19.61 9.56
N GLN A 141 1.08 18.50 10.29
CA GLN A 141 1.21 17.17 9.71
C GLN A 141 0.28 16.15 10.35
N LEU A 142 -0.27 15.27 9.52
CA LEU A 142 -1.08 14.13 9.91
C LEU A 142 -0.42 12.85 9.39
N GLY A 143 -0.23 11.86 10.26
CA GLY A 143 0.23 10.54 9.85
C GLY A 143 -0.96 9.68 9.42
N VAL A 144 -0.88 9.08 8.24
CA VAL A 144 -1.88 8.15 7.74
C VAL A 144 -1.19 6.84 7.40
N MET A 145 -1.70 5.75 7.96
CA MET A 145 -1.24 4.40 7.69
C MET A 145 -2.39 3.57 7.14
N ILE A 146 -2.14 2.83 6.07
CA ILE A 146 -3.06 1.86 5.51
C ILE A 146 -2.40 0.49 5.54
N ARG A 147 -3.15 -0.53 5.96
CA ARG A 147 -2.72 -1.93 5.99
C ARG A 147 -3.68 -2.83 5.22
N TRP A 148 -3.14 -3.85 4.55
CA TRP A 148 -3.93 -4.82 3.78
C TRP A 148 -3.29 -6.20 3.83
N ARG A 149 -4.10 -7.24 3.61
CA ARG A 149 -3.62 -8.63 3.63
C ARG A 149 -3.12 -9.02 2.25
N GLU A 150 -1.90 -9.51 2.16
CA GLU A 150 -1.40 -10.11 0.93
C GLU A 150 -1.92 -11.54 0.77
N SER A 151 -2.21 -11.95 -0.47
CA SER A 151 -2.47 -13.35 -0.79
C SER A 151 -1.22 -14.16 -0.47
N THR A 152 -1.31 -15.04 0.52
CA THR A 152 -0.17 -15.81 0.99
C THR A 152 0.25 -16.81 -0.09
N HIS A 153 1.31 -16.48 -0.85
CA HIS A 153 2.16 -17.53 -1.39
C HIS A 153 2.93 -18.07 -0.19
N ALA A 154 2.41 -19.13 0.44
CA ALA A 154 3.10 -19.78 1.53
C ALA A 154 4.43 -20.32 0.99
N SER A 155 5.53 -19.67 1.36
CA SER A 155 6.80 -20.39 1.45
C SER A 155 6.57 -21.51 2.47
N PRO A 156 6.98 -22.76 2.18
CA PRO A 156 6.80 -23.88 3.11
C PRO A 156 7.54 -23.68 4.45
N ASP A 157 8.40 -22.65 4.56
CA ASP A 157 9.09 -22.27 5.78
C ASP A 157 8.54 -20.94 6.35
N SER A 158 7.89 -21.02 7.52
CA SER A 158 7.38 -19.88 8.29
C SER A 158 8.45 -18.86 8.68
N THR A 159 9.70 -19.33 8.84
CA THR A 159 10.82 -18.48 9.27
C THR A 159 11.22 -17.49 8.18
N SER A 160 11.32 -17.98 6.93
CA SER A 160 11.57 -17.14 5.75
C SER A 160 10.46 -16.11 5.49
N GLN A 161 9.21 -16.46 5.78
CA GLN A 161 8.07 -15.58 5.59
C GLN A 161 8.06 -14.40 6.58
N ALA A 162 8.37 -14.66 7.86
CA ALA A 162 8.49 -13.61 8.87
C ALA A 162 9.65 -12.65 8.56
N GLN A 163 10.80 -13.19 8.12
CA GLN A 163 11.95 -12.37 7.72
C GLN A 163 11.65 -11.46 6.52
N TYR A 164 11.00 -11.98 5.47
CA TYR A 164 10.57 -11.17 4.34
C TYR A 164 9.62 -10.04 4.78
N ARG A 165 8.60 -10.36 5.59
CA ARG A 165 7.64 -9.37 6.11
C ARG A 165 8.30 -8.28 6.95
N ASN A 166 9.27 -8.65 7.78
CA ASN A 166 10.06 -7.69 8.57
C ASN A 166 10.87 -6.73 7.68
N GLN A 167 11.41 -7.18 6.54
CA GLN A 167 12.21 -6.33 5.65
C GLN A 167 11.36 -5.35 4.85
N VAL A 168 10.10 -5.69 4.53
CA VAL A 168 9.18 -4.80 3.81
C VAL A 168 8.38 -3.87 4.73
N ASP A 169 8.42 -4.12 6.04
CA ASP A 169 7.77 -3.27 7.04
C ASP A 169 8.54 -1.96 7.21
N THR A 170 8.10 -0.93 6.48
CA THR A 170 8.70 0.41 6.54
C THR A 170 8.45 1.14 7.86
N THR A 171 7.66 0.56 8.79
CA THR A 171 7.45 1.14 10.12
C THR A 171 8.57 0.76 11.10
N ARG A 172 9.35 -0.27 10.79
CA ARG A 172 10.56 -0.62 11.54
C ARG A 172 11.78 0.11 11.00
N SER A 173 12.52 0.79 11.87
CA SER A 173 13.93 1.08 11.58
C SER A 173 14.78 -0.15 11.89
N VAL A 174 15.56 -0.61 10.92
CA VAL A 174 16.67 -1.53 11.19
C VAL A 174 17.70 -0.73 12.00
N GLY A 175 17.85 -1.03 13.29
CA GLY A 175 18.93 -0.49 14.09
C GLY A 175 20.28 -0.96 13.54
N GLU A 176 21.21 -0.04 13.28
CA GLU A 176 22.56 -0.36 12.84
C GLU A 176 23.39 -0.76 14.08
N GLY A 177 23.47 -2.06 14.39
CA GLY A 177 24.26 -2.58 15.52
C GLY A 177 24.38 -4.13 15.54
N PRO A 178 25.46 -4.70 16.12
CA PRO A 178 25.84 -6.11 15.96
C PRO A 178 25.04 -7.11 16.81
N SER A 179 23.89 -6.71 17.37
CA SER A 179 23.00 -7.60 18.13
C SER A 179 21.58 -7.50 17.59
N THR A 180 21.08 -8.62 17.06
CA THR A 180 19.86 -8.80 16.26
C THR A 180 18.53 -8.60 16.99
N ASN A 181 18.44 -7.77 18.03
CA ASN A 181 17.18 -7.53 18.77
C ASN A 181 16.93 -6.04 19.09
N ALA A 182 17.30 -5.13 18.19
CA ALA A 182 17.02 -3.70 18.35
C ALA A 182 15.99 -3.24 17.31
N VAL A 183 14.71 -3.57 17.56
CA VAL A 183 13.59 -2.77 17.06
C VAL A 183 13.53 -1.58 18.02
N GLU A 184 14.37 -0.56 17.80
CA GLU A 184 14.33 0.65 18.60
C GLU A 184 13.14 1.49 18.16
N GLU A 185 12.08 1.44 18.96
CA GLU A 185 10.88 2.26 18.87
C GLU A 185 11.26 3.75 18.98
N ARG A 186 11.32 4.44 17.84
CA ARG A 186 11.28 5.90 17.87
C ARG A 186 9.88 6.34 18.30
N GLY A 187 9.76 6.62 19.60
CA GLY A 187 8.80 7.53 20.23
C GLY A 187 7.40 7.58 19.59
N GLY A 188 6.47 6.79 20.16
CA GLY A 188 5.05 6.84 19.82
C GLY A 188 4.67 5.82 18.75
N GLU A 189 4.55 4.57 19.16
CA GLU A 189 4.46 3.37 18.34
C GLU A 189 3.23 3.35 17.39
N VAL A 190 3.50 3.61 16.11
CA VAL A 190 2.56 3.27 15.03
C VAL A 190 3.10 2.02 14.35
N VAL A 191 2.80 0.87 14.94
CA VAL A 191 3.27 -0.42 14.47
C VAL A 191 2.23 -1.09 13.57
N CYS A 192 2.73 -1.64 12.47
CA CYS A 192 2.00 -2.44 11.48
C CYS A 192 1.79 -3.89 11.97
N GLN A 193 1.27 -4.10 13.19
CA GLN A 193 1.16 -5.44 13.77
C GLN A 193 -0.28 -5.68 14.25
N ASP A 194 -0.70 -6.95 14.24
CA ASP A 194 -1.88 -7.36 15.01
C ASP A 194 -1.52 -7.40 16.50
N ASP A 195 -2.53 -7.27 17.36
CA ASP A 195 -2.37 -7.30 18.83
C ASP A 195 -1.64 -8.58 19.33
N ASP A 196 -1.65 -9.65 18.53
CA ASP A 196 -0.98 -10.92 18.79
C ASP A 196 0.52 -10.94 18.44
N GLY A 197 1.07 -9.87 17.88
CA GLY A 197 2.48 -9.83 17.47
C GLY A 197 2.79 -10.52 16.13
N ASP A 198 1.78 -10.96 15.36
CA ASP A 198 1.97 -11.62 14.06
C ASP A 198 1.77 -10.63 12.91
N LEU A 199 2.72 -10.57 11.96
CA LEU A 199 2.66 -9.67 10.80
C LEU A 199 1.73 -10.25 9.73
N ARG A 200 0.42 -10.19 9.92
CA ARG A 200 -0.56 -10.68 8.92
C ARG A 200 -0.84 -9.69 7.79
N TYR A 201 -0.33 -8.47 7.91
CA TYR A 201 -0.62 -7.35 7.03
C TYR A 201 0.65 -6.71 6.47
N THR A 202 0.54 -6.18 5.26
CA THR A 202 1.49 -5.24 4.69
C THR A 202 0.96 -3.83 4.95
N CYS A 203 1.82 -2.89 5.31
CA CYS A 203 1.43 -1.49 5.55
C CYS A 203 2.14 -0.50 4.63
N HIS A 204 1.51 0.66 4.48
CA HIS A 204 2.11 1.84 3.94
C HIS A 204 1.83 3.05 4.85
N LEU A 205 2.89 3.76 5.22
CA LEU A 205 2.84 4.99 6.02
C LEU A 205 3.18 6.19 5.15
N GLN A 206 2.37 7.24 5.23
CA GLN A 206 2.66 8.53 4.62
C GLN A 206 2.21 9.65 5.55
N TYR A 207 3.03 10.71 5.63
CA TYR A 207 2.66 11.94 6.33
C TYR A 207 2.06 12.93 5.34
N LEU A 208 0.87 13.41 5.65
CA LEU A 208 0.18 14.46 4.91
C LEU A 208 0.56 15.81 5.52
N ALA A 209 1.14 16.70 4.71
CA ALA A 209 1.29 18.09 5.08
C ALA A 209 -0.09 18.75 5.00
N LEU A 210 -0.56 19.24 6.13
CA LEU A 210 -1.71 20.11 6.20
C LEU A 210 -1.17 21.51 5.89
N ASN A 211 -1.02 21.85 4.61
CA ASN A 211 -0.68 23.20 4.21
C ASN A 211 -1.97 23.95 3.90
N ALA A 212 -2.51 24.58 4.92
CA ALA A 212 -3.49 25.63 4.75
C ALA A 212 -2.83 26.73 3.90
N ARG A 213 -3.26 26.94 2.66
CA ARG A 213 -3.10 28.26 2.03
C ARG A 213 -4.11 29.22 2.64
N CYS A 214 -4.14 29.27 3.97
CA CYS A 214 -5.13 30.01 4.72
C CYS A 214 -4.46 31.17 5.42
N THR A 215 -4.99 32.37 5.21
CA THR A 215 -4.64 33.54 6.01
C THR A 215 -5.52 33.50 7.26
N ALA A 216 -4.94 33.69 8.43
CA ALA A 216 -5.73 33.87 9.65
C ALA A 216 -6.07 35.36 9.76
N GLU A 217 -7.36 35.70 9.69
CA GLU A 217 -7.86 37.05 9.91
C GLU A 217 -8.61 37.11 11.25
N ARG A 218 -8.19 38.04 12.11
CA ARG A 218 -8.82 38.23 13.41
C ARG A 218 -9.92 39.27 13.30
N MET A 219 -11.18 38.84 13.31
CA MET A 219 -12.33 39.74 13.39
C MET A 219 -12.81 39.82 14.84
N GLY A 220 -12.33 40.83 15.57
CA GLY A 220 -12.64 41.02 16.98
C GLY A 220 -11.98 39.96 17.89
N GLY A 221 -12.80 39.22 18.65
CA GLY A 221 -12.34 38.17 19.56
C GLY A 221 -12.09 36.81 18.90
N ALA A 222 -12.59 36.59 17.69
CA ALA A 222 -12.51 35.33 16.97
C ALA A 222 -11.42 35.35 15.88
N VAL A 223 -10.77 34.21 15.67
CA VAL A 223 -9.83 33.99 14.55
C VAL A 223 -10.59 33.26 13.45
N HIS A 224 -10.63 33.86 12.27
CA HIS A 224 -11.22 33.28 11.07
C HIS A 224 -10.10 32.86 10.13
N TYR A 225 -10.20 31.66 9.55
CA TYR A 225 -9.23 31.19 8.58
C TYR A 225 -9.80 31.35 7.17
N HIS A 226 -9.12 32.12 6.33
CA HIS A 226 -9.47 32.33 4.92
C HIS A 226 -8.53 31.53 4.03
N CYS A 227 -8.98 30.36 3.60
CA CYS A 227 -8.25 29.48 2.69
C CYS A 227 -8.51 29.87 1.23
N GLY A 228 -7.46 30.24 0.49
CA GLY A 228 -7.58 30.51 -0.94
C GLY A 228 -7.81 29.23 -1.74
N GLY A 229 -8.93 29.16 -2.49
CA GLY A 229 -9.30 28.00 -3.31
C GLY A 229 -10.78 27.59 -3.28
N ALA A 230 -11.66 28.36 -2.61
CA ALA A 230 -13.11 28.25 -2.75
C ALA A 230 -13.64 29.30 -3.72
#